data_AF-A0A093XLG2-F1
#
_entry.id   AF-A0A093XLG2-F1
#
_cell.length_a   1.000
_cell.length_b   1.000
_cell.length_c   1.000
_cell.angle_alpha   90.00
_cell.angle_beta   90.00
_cell.angle_gamma   90.00
#
_symmetry.space_group_name_H-M   'P 1'
#
loop_
_entity.id
_entity.type
_entity.pdbx_description
1 polymer ?
#
loop_
_entity_poly.entity_id
_entity_poly.type
_entity_poly.pdbx_seq_one_letter_code
_entity_poly.pdbx_strand_id
1 'polypeptide(L)'
;MKAYWYDNLPGDQREPHDSGREVSIDQLSRVGVLYYRYPDLEQVDALATERSYKNRDVITVSPGVMGDVYESKVKSFFAEHMHEDEEIRYIRDGKGYFDVRNEGDEWVRILLEKDDLIILPAGIYHRFTTDESNFIVAMRLFKEEPKWTPLNRGPDVDVNPYRQEYVHKTLKLYLVRRLKRMDAFKVEDLGYHGVAADAPPNGSDGAAKQPEQTTSPGRARHELKVELPSSCDPPGPNNPPKQLVWIIFGATGHIGRSLTSCALRHNDLVVAVGQTHVNPPASMQNWHPNCLGTLCDVRTRSSVEAVITKAIAHFGHIDLIANCSGTAIIGACEDQDEHEIRNQIETNFMGTLNILQLSLPYFREQAHGRYLIFSSTTGALGVPGLGPYCASKYAVEGLIEALLYEVDAFNIKATLVEPGLVRRDDPDQPEREKIVGTGLPLYGHFLIKPASEPYSNPTSPAQHYKRMVQWLGDRQPTSVVKSAELVWQLGHCSFPPLRLLLGSFAVESIRDRLRCVIEEGEDWRELNWPSEESPGAGDEKEEKEEKEELDRDEEADDDVKVETTNS
;
A
#
# COMPACT_ATOMS: atom_id res chain seq x y z
N MET A 1 -19.63 -23.06 13.71
CA MET A 1 -18.36 -22.36 13.42
C MET A 1 -18.43 -20.87 13.68
N LYS A 2 -17.35 -20.34 14.28
CA LYS A 2 -17.05 -18.91 14.44
C LYS A 2 -15.70 -18.66 13.76
N ALA A 3 -15.62 -17.68 12.85
CA ALA A 3 -14.37 -17.31 12.21
C ALA A 3 -14.10 -15.82 12.39
N TYR A 4 -12.84 -15.45 12.62
CA TYR A 4 -12.43 -14.08 12.91
C TYR A 4 -10.95 -13.89 12.59
N TRP A 5 -10.53 -12.65 12.47
CA TRP A 5 -9.11 -12.35 12.29
C TRP A 5 -8.35 -12.63 13.57
N TYR A 6 -7.20 -13.28 13.44
CA TYR A 6 -6.29 -13.55 14.53
C TYR A 6 -5.64 -12.24 15.00
N ASP A 7 -5.59 -12.00 16.31
CA ASP A 7 -5.09 -10.73 16.88
C ASP A 7 -3.57 -10.53 16.83
N ASN A 8 -2.81 -11.61 16.64
CA ASN A 8 -1.35 -11.69 16.64
C ASN A 8 -0.70 -11.22 17.95
N LEU A 9 -1.45 -11.22 19.05
CA LEU A 9 -0.90 -10.94 20.36
C LEU A 9 -0.07 -12.14 20.86
N PRO A 10 1.03 -11.91 21.61
CA PRO A 10 1.75 -12.99 22.27
C PRO A 10 0.83 -13.75 23.23
N GLY A 11 0.85 -15.07 23.20
CA GLY A 11 -0.01 -15.91 24.03
C GLY A 11 0.14 -17.39 23.68
N ASP A 12 -0.55 -18.25 24.43
CA ASP A 12 -0.66 -19.67 24.09
C ASP A 12 -1.53 -19.82 22.85
N GLN A 13 -1.05 -20.53 21.83
CA GLN A 13 -1.77 -20.77 20.57
C GLN A 13 -3.20 -21.30 20.73
N ARG A 14 -3.48 -21.99 21.86
CA ARG A 14 -4.78 -22.57 22.22
C ARG A 14 -5.79 -21.55 22.75
N GLU A 15 -5.36 -20.34 23.11
CA GLU A 15 -6.24 -19.25 23.49
C GLU A 15 -7.06 -18.74 22.29
N PRO A 16 -8.19 -18.04 22.47
CA PRO A 16 -9.04 -17.64 21.35
C PRO A 16 -8.36 -16.74 20.30
N HIS A 17 -7.45 -15.84 20.68
CA HIS A 17 -6.81 -14.86 19.80
C HIS A 17 -7.78 -14.06 18.90
N ASP A 18 -8.91 -13.64 19.46
CA ASP A 18 -9.99 -12.98 18.73
C ASP A 18 -9.79 -11.45 18.68
N SER A 19 -9.47 -10.95 17.48
CA SER A 19 -9.34 -9.50 17.24
C SER A 19 -10.65 -8.72 17.29
N GLY A 20 -11.79 -9.39 17.42
CA GLY A 20 -13.13 -8.80 17.33
C GLY A 20 -13.58 -8.48 15.90
N ARG A 21 -12.80 -8.88 14.88
CA ARG A 21 -13.15 -8.73 13.46
C ARG A 21 -13.63 -10.06 12.91
N GLU A 22 -14.93 -10.24 12.84
CA GLU A 22 -15.55 -11.46 12.32
C GLU A 22 -15.27 -11.68 10.82
N VAL A 23 -15.19 -12.95 10.42
CA VAL A 23 -15.08 -13.39 9.04
C VAL A 23 -16.27 -14.28 8.71
N SER A 24 -16.99 -13.91 7.66
CA SER A 24 -18.13 -14.68 7.17
C SER A 24 -17.69 -15.92 6.38
N ILE A 25 -18.58 -16.91 6.28
CA ILE A 25 -18.36 -18.10 5.43
C ILE A 25 -18.15 -17.71 3.96
N ASP A 26 -18.87 -16.68 3.47
CA ASP A 26 -18.64 -16.15 2.12
C ASP A 26 -17.20 -15.65 1.99
N GLN A 27 -16.64 -15.00 2.99
CA GLN A 27 -15.25 -14.56 2.97
C GLN A 27 -14.24 -15.72 2.95
N LEU A 28 -14.47 -16.77 3.73
CA LEU A 28 -13.63 -17.98 3.71
C LEU A 28 -13.68 -18.68 2.34
N SER A 29 -14.83 -18.70 1.69
CA SER A 29 -14.99 -19.31 0.36
C SER A 29 -14.14 -18.64 -0.72
N ARG A 30 -13.71 -17.38 -0.52
CA ARG A 30 -12.88 -16.60 -1.46
C ARG A 30 -11.46 -17.11 -1.54
N VAL A 31 -10.96 -17.63 -0.43
CA VAL A 31 -9.69 -18.37 -0.34
C VAL A 31 -9.90 -19.88 -0.54
N GLY A 32 -11.05 -20.28 -1.06
CA GLY A 32 -11.36 -21.68 -1.39
C GLY A 32 -11.68 -22.57 -0.19
N VAL A 33 -11.74 -22.01 1.02
CA VAL A 33 -12.11 -22.75 2.23
C VAL A 33 -13.62 -22.99 2.22
N LEU A 34 -14.03 -24.25 2.25
CA LEU A 34 -15.43 -24.64 2.31
C LEU A 34 -15.78 -25.07 3.73
N TYR A 35 -16.99 -24.70 4.15
CA TYR A 35 -17.51 -25.06 5.46
C TYR A 35 -18.92 -25.62 5.34
N TYR A 36 -19.20 -26.65 6.13
CA TYR A 36 -20.51 -27.25 6.27
C TYR A 36 -20.78 -27.55 7.74
N ARG A 37 -22.05 -27.54 8.13
CA ARG A 37 -22.49 -28.09 9.41
C ARG A 37 -23.38 -29.30 9.12
N TYR A 38 -22.90 -30.48 9.50
CA TYR A 38 -23.54 -31.76 9.25
C TYR A 38 -23.78 -32.46 10.57
N PRO A 39 -24.97 -32.31 11.17
CA PRO A 39 -25.32 -33.02 12.40
C PRO A 39 -25.37 -34.55 12.25
N ASP A 40 -25.47 -35.04 11.01
CA ASP A 40 -25.59 -36.45 10.69
C ASP A 40 -24.46 -36.94 9.77
N LEU A 41 -24.00 -38.17 10.01
CA LEU A 41 -22.94 -38.82 9.23
C LEU A 41 -23.36 -39.14 7.79
N GLU A 42 -24.65 -39.33 7.51
CA GLU A 42 -25.14 -39.56 6.15
C GLU A 42 -24.82 -38.37 5.22
N GLN A 43 -24.80 -37.14 5.75
CA GLN A 43 -24.43 -35.95 4.98
C GLN A 43 -22.93 -35.93 4.67
N VAL A 44 -22.10 -36.41 5.60
CA VAL A 44 -20.65 -36.57 5.39
C VAL A 44 -20.40 -37.66 4.35
N ASP A 45 -21.13 -38.77 4.40
CA ASP A 45 -21.03 -39.87 3.44
C ASP A 45 -21.48 -39.47 2.03
N ALA A 46 -22.53 -38.65 1.93
CA ALA A 46 -22.98 -38.06 0.67
C ALA A 46 -21.91 -37.14 0.06
N LEU A 47 -21.33 -36.23 0.85
CA LEU A 47 -20.24 -35.36 0.42
C LEU A 47 -18.99 -36.17 0.00
N ALA A 48 -18.69 -37.24 0.74
CA ALA A 48 -17.58 -38.13 0.42
C ALA A 48 -17.77 -38.83 -0.92
N THR A 49 -18.99 -39.27 -1.21
CA THR A 49 -19.34 -39.84 -2.52
C THR A 49 -19.25 -38.80 -3.63
N GLU A 50 -19.80 -37.60 -3.42
CA GLU A 50 -19.78 -36.51 -4.40
C GLU A 50 -18.36 -36.07 -4.77
N ARG A 51 -17.46 -35.98 -3.77
CA ARG A 51 -16.08 -35.51 -3.96
C ARG A 51 -15.07 -36.64 -4.16
N SER A 52 -15.54 -37.88 -4.27
CA SER A 52 -14.72 -39.08 -4.49
C SER A 52 -13.67 -39.32 -3.39
N TYR A 53 -14.03 -39.13 -2.12
CA TYR A 53 -13.19 -39.56 -0.99
C TYR A 53 -13.29 -41.08 -0.83
N LYS A 54 -12.18 -41.79 -1.03
CA LYS A 54 -12.10 -43.24 -0.99
C LYS A 54 -11.83 -43.79 0.41
N ASN A 55 -11.12 -43.01 1.24
CA ASN A 55 -10.66 -43.44 2.56
C ASN A 55 -11.06 -42.44 3.63
N ARG A 56 -11.25 -42.93 4.87
CA ARG A 56 -11.45 -42.10 6.06
C ARG A 56 -10.84 -42.73 7.30
N ASP A 57 -10.42 -41.90 8.23
CA ASP A 57 -10.05 -42.33 9.57
C ASP A 57 -10.56 -41.33 10.63
N VAL A 58 -10.39 -41.66 11.90
CA VAL A 58 -10.75 -40.80 13.02
C VAL A 58 -9.53 -40.65 13.91
N ILE A 59 -9.16 -39.41 14.20
CA ILE A 59 -8.07 -39.06 15.11
C ILE A 59 -8.62 -38.33 16.32
N THR A 60 -8.12 -38.70 17.50
CA THR A 60 -8.37 -37.96 18.74
C THR A 60 -7.08 -37.26 19.16
N VAL A 61 -7.14 -35.94 19.26
CA VAL A 61 -6.02 -35.10 19.70
C VAL A 61 -6.32 -34.65 21.12
N SER A 62 -5.68 -35.29 22.09
CA SER A 62 -5.75 -34.91 23.50
C SER A 62 -4.56 -35.46 24.29
N PRO A 63 -4.19 -34.83 25.42
CA PRO A 63 -3.13 -35.34 26.29
C PRO A 63 -3.40 -36.78 26.73
N GLY A 64 -4.66 -37.13 27.02
CA GLY A 64 -5.02 -38.47 27.50
C GLY A 64 -4.86 -39.58 26.45
N VAL A 65 -5.01 -39.27 25.15
CA VAL A 65 -4.86 -40.25 24.07
C VAL A 65 -3.44 -40.26 23.49
N MET A 66 -2.79 -39.09 23.39
CA MET A 66 -1.47 -38.95 22.78
C MET A 66 -0.32 -39.07 23.79
N GLY A 67 -0.59 -38.95 25.11
CA GLY A 67 0.44 -39.02 26.14
C GLY A 67 1.54 -37.97 25.95
N ASP A 68 2.79 -38.39 26.16
CA ASP A 68 3.96 -37.51 26.17
C ASP A 68 4.25 -36.81 24.83
N VAL A 69 3.73 -37.34 23.71
CA VAL A 69 3.92 -36.72 22.38
C VAL A 69 2.89 -35.64 22.05
N TYR A 70 1.89 -35.42 22.91
CA TYR A 70 0.82 -34.44 22.66
C TYR A 70 1.37 -33.04 22.39
N GLU A 71 2.20 -32.51 23.30
CA GLU A 71 2.70 -31.14 23.22
C GLU A 71 3.60 -30.92 21.99
N SER A 72 4.44 -31.90 21.63
CA SER A 72 5.27 -31.80 20.43
C SER A 72 4.46 -31.88 19.14
N LYS A 73 3.41 -32.72 19.11
CA LYS A 73 2.50 -32.83 17.97
C LYS A 73 1.65 -31.59 17.77
N VAL A 74 1.08 -31.03 18.83
CA VAL A 74 0.27 -29.80 18.75
C VAL A 74 1.11 -28.60 18.30
N LYS A 75 2.38 -28.50 18.75
CA LYS A 75 3.33 -27.51 18.20
C LYS A 75 3.62 -27.74 16.71
N SER A 76 3.84 -28.99 16.30
CA SER A 76 4.07 -29.32 14.89
C SER A 76 2.87 -29.05 14.00
N PHE A 77 1.64 -29.21 14.50
CA PHE A 77 0.43 -28.88 13.74
C PHE A 77 0.21 -27.37 13.63
N PHE A 78 0.73 -26.61 14.60
CA PHE A 78 0.59 -25.15 14.62
C PHE A 78 1.69 -24.41 13.84
N ALA A 79 2.79 -25.09 13.52
CA ALA A 79 3.73 -24.62 12.50
C ALA A 79 2.98 -24.40 11.18
N GLU A 80 3.22 -23.26 10.52
CA GLU A 80 2.55 -22.92 9.26
C GLU A 80 3.02 -23.84 8.13
N HIS A 81 2.07 -24.52 7.50
CA HIS A 81 2.34 -25.51 6.45
C HIS A 81 1.23 -25.55 5.40
N MET A 82 1.49 -26.28 4.32
CA MET A 82 0.49 -26.63 3.32
C MET A 82 0.53 -28.11 2.96
N HIS A 83 -0.52 -28.56 2.27
CA HIS A 83 -0.63 -29.89 1.69
C HIS A 83 -0.88 -29.82 0.19
N GLU A 84 -0.37 -30.81 -0.55
CA GLU A 84 -0.58 -30.95 -2.00
C GLU A 84 -1.96 -31.51 -2.35
N ASP A 85 -2.63 -32.13 -1.39
CA ASP A 85 -4.03 -32.56 -1.47
C ASP A 85 -4.91 -31.64 -0.62
N GLU A 86 -6.22 -31.65 -0.87
CA GLU A 86 -7.17 -30.95 0.00
C GLU A 86 -7.21 -31.60 1.40
N GLU A 87 -7.31 -30.76 2.43
CA GLU A 87 -7.42 -31.18 3.82
C GLU A 87 -8.87 -31.07 4.29
N ILE A 88 -9.48 -32.22 4.60
CA ILE A 88 -10.86 -32.32 5.08
C ILE A 88 -10.87 -32.77 6.53
N ARG A 89 -11.61 -32.04 7.38
CA ARG A 89 -11.80 -32.36 8.79
C ARG A 89 -13.26 -32.22 9.15
N TYR A 90 -13.86 -33.31 9.62
CA TYR A 90 -15.20 -33.32 10.21
C TYR A 90 -15.09 -33.55 11.71
N ILE A 91 -15.55 -32.60 12.52
CA ILE A 91 -15.39 -32.66 13.97
C ILE A 91 -16.50 -33.51 14.57
N ARG A 92 -16.12 -34.62 15.19
CA ARG A 92 -17.06 -35.54 15.85
C ARG A 92 -17.30 -35.19 17.31
N ASP A 93 -16.30 -34.58 17.95
CA ASP A 93 -16.36 -34.15 19.35
C ASP A 93 -15.25 -33.13 19.66
N GLY A 94 -15.40 -32.38 20.75
CA GLY A 94 -14.45 -31.37 21.16
C GLY A 94 -14.37 -30.15 20.23
N LYS A 95 -13.27 -29.40 20.33
CA LYS A 95 -13.07 -28.12 19.64
C LYS A 95 -11.63 -27.88 19.23
N GLY A 96 -11.43 -27.10 18.18
CA GLY A 96 -10.10 -26.66 17.76
C GLY A 96 -10.14 -25.50 16.79
N TYR A 97 -8.99 -24.88 16.63
CA TYR A 97 -8.76 -23.76 15.73
C TYR A 97 -8.03 -24.21 14.48
N PHE A 98 -8.61 -23.88 13.33
CA PHE A 98 -7.98 -23.98 12.03
C PHE A 98 -7.69 -22.56 11.56
N ASP A 99 -6.41 -22.18 11.52
CA ASP A 99 -6.03 -20.87 11.04
C ASP A 99 -5.60 -20.97 9.58
N VAL A 100 -6.07 -20.04 8.75
CA VAL A 100 -5.77 -19.96 7.32
C VAL A 100 -5.31 -18.55 6.95
N ARG A 101 -4.52 -18.42 5.88
CA ARG A 101 -4.17 -17.11 5.31
C ARG A 101 -5.32 -16.58 4.43
N ASN A 102 -5.73 -15.34 4.66
CA ASN A 102 -6.69 -14.64 3.79
C ASN A 102 -6.02 -14.11 2.49
N GLU A 103 -6.75 -13.37 1.65
CA GLU A 103 -6.21 -12.81 0.40
C GLU A 103 -5.07 -11.78 0.62
N GLY A 104 -5.00 -11.20 1.83
CA GLY A 104 -3.96 -10.25 2.25
C GLY A 104 -2.77 -10.89 2.97
N ASP A 105 -2.70 -12.22 3.02
CA ASP A 105 -1.71 -13.00 3.80
C ASP A 105 -1.81 -12.77 5.33
N GLU A 106 -3.00 -12.46 5.83
CA GLU A 106 -3.29 -12.28 7.26
C GLU A 106 -4.00 -13.51 7.84
N TRP A 107 -3.75 -13.81 9.11
CA TRP A 107 -4.33 -14.97 9.78
C TRP A 107 -5.82 -14.78 10.06
N VAL A 108 -6.61 -15.74 9.60
CA VAL A 108 -8.01 -15.92 9.96
C VAL A 108 -8.13 -17.20 10.76
N ARG A 109 -8.60 -17.09 11.99
CA ARG A 109 -8.86 -18.19 12.90
C ARG A 109 -10.29 -18.69 12.73
N ILE A 110 -10.44 -20.00 12.61
CA ILE A 110 -11.73 -20.68 12.43
C ILE A 110 -11.91 -21.66 13.58
N LEU A 111 -12.81 -21.36 14.49
CA LEU A 111 -13.23 -22.28 15.54
C LEU A 111 -14.21 -23.31 14.98
N LEU A 112 -13.81 -24.58 15.01
CA LEU A 112 -14.66 -25.72 14.69
C LEU A 112 -15.01 -26.47 15.97
N GLU A 113 -16.27 -26.87 16.06
CA GLU A 113 -16.81 -27.71 17.12
C GLU A 113 -17.55 -28.91 16.51
N LYS A 114 -18.05 -29.81 17.35
CA LYS A 114 -18.85 -30.95 16.91
C LYS A 114 -19.88 -30.58 15.82
N ASP A 115 -19.96 -31.44 14.81
CA ASP A 115 -20.79 -31.36 13.60
C ASP A 115 -20.30 -30.35 12.55
N ASP A 116 -19.21 -29.62 12.81
CA ASP A 116 -18.58 -28.76 11.83
C ASP A 116 -17.64 -29.56 10.89
N LEU A 117 -17.71 -29.27 9.58
CA LEU A 117 -16.83 -29.81 8.55
C LEU A 117 -16.12 -28.66 7.83
N ILE A 118 -14.80 -28.74 7.69
CA ILE A 118 -14.00 -27.83 6.87
C ILE A 118 -13.27 -28.58 5.75
N ILE A 119 -13.16 -27.93 4.59
CA ILE A 119 -12.29 -28.35 3.48
C ILE A 119 -11.34 -27.21 3.17
N LEU A 120 -10.05 -27.47 3.31
CA LEU A 120 -8.97 -26.59 2.91
C LEU A 120 -8.47 -27.04 1.52
N PRO A 121 -8.40 -26.16 0.52
CA PRO A 121 -7.93 -26.54 -0.81
C PRO A 121 -6.44 -26.88 -0.79
N ALA A 122 -6.01 -27.74 -1.71
CA ALA A 122 -4.58 -27.99 -1.95
C ALA A 122 -3.83 -26.67 -2.16
N GLY A 123 -2.63 -26.55 -1.58
CA GLY A 123 -1.76 -25.37 -1.72
C GLY A 123 -2.09 -24.18 -0.80
N ILE A 124 -3.11 -24.23 0.06
CA ILE A 124 -3.35 -23.18 1.06
C ILE A 124 -2.43 -23.34 2.28
N TYR A 125 -1.83 -22.23 2.73
CA TYR A 125 -1.15 -22.21 4.02
C TYR A 125 -2.15 -22.16 5.16
N HIS A 126 -1.97 -23.06 6.10
CA HIS A 126 -2.81 -23.21 7.27
C HIS A 126 -2.01 -23.77 8.45
N ARG A 127 -2.65 -23.76 9.62
CA ARG A 127 -2.15 -24.39 10.84
C ARG A 127 -3.32 -24.80 11.73
N PHE A 128 -3.06 -25.73 12.63
CA PHE A 128 -4.07 -26.29 13.53
C PHE A 128 -3.59 -26.31 14.97
N THR A 129 -4.51 -26.05 15.90
CA THR A 129 -4.32 -26.31 17.33
C THR A 129 -5.65 -26.65 17.98
N THR A 130 -5.60 -27.37 19.10
CA THR A 130 -6.74 -27.52 20.00
C THR A 130 -7.07 -26.18 20.65
N ASP A 131 -8.27 -26.07 21.26
CA ASP A 131 -8.57 -24.97 22.18
C ASP A 131 -8.04 -25.29 23.59
N GLU A 132 -8.34 -24.42 24.56
CA GLU A 132 -7.94 -24.56 25.96
C GLU A 132 -8.42 -25.87 26.62
N SER A 133 -9.45 -26.53 26.06
CA SER A 133 -9.91 -27.84 26.54
C SER A 133 -8.96 -28.99 26.17
N ASN A 134 -8.01 -28.74 25.26
CA ASN A 134 -7.01 -29.70 24.80
C ASN A 134 -7.63 -31.00 24.26
N PHE A 135 -8.81 -30.92 23.65
CA PHE A 135 -9.56 -32.09 23.21
C PHE A 135 -10.32 -31.84 21.91
N ILE A 136 -10.03 -32.65 20.89
CA ILE A 136 -10.83 -32.74 19.67
C ILE A 136 -10.80 -34.17 19.12
N VAL A 137 -11.93 -34.58 18.52
CA VAL A 137 -12.03 -35.80 17.71
C VAL A 137 -12.40 -35.37 16.29
N ALA A 138 -11.50 -35.60 15.34
CA ALA A 138 -11.70 -35.25 13.94
C ALA A 138 -11.71 -36.51 13.06
N MET A 139 -12.73 -36.65 12.22
CA MET A 139 -12.71 -37.56 11.09
C MET A 139 -11.98 -36.88 9.93
N ARG A 140 -11.02 -37.58 9.33
CA ARG A 140 -10.28 -37.13 8.16
C ARG A 140 -10.74 -37.95 6.96
N LEU A 141 -10.91 -37.29 5.82
CA LEU A 141 -11.31 -37.91 4.56
C LEU A 141 -10.22 -37.70 3.51
N PHE A 142 -10.01 -38.70 2.65
CA PHE A 142 -8.92 -38.69 1.66
C PHE A 142 -9.40 -39.21 0.30
N LYS A 143 -8.93 -38.58 -0.77
CA LYS A 143 -9.19 -39.04 -2.16
C LYS A 143 -8.41 -40.29 -2.51
N GLU A 144 -7.15 -40.36 -2.08
CA GLU A 144 -6.25 -41.48 -2.30
C GLU A 144 -5.66 -41.96 -0.95
N GLU A 145 -4.55 -42.68 -0.96
CA GLU A 145 -3.81 -42.94 0.27
C GLU A 145 -3.30 -41.63 0.88
N PRO A 146 -3.39 -41.49 2.21
CA PRO A 146 -3.09 -40.22 2.86
C PRO A 146 -1.60 -39.86 2.72
N LYS A 147 -1.33 -38.72 2.08
CA LYS A 147 0.01 -38.10 2.07
C LYS A 147 0.18 -37.29 3.34
N TRP A 148 1.04 -37.77 4.24
CA TRP A 148 1.17 -37.22 5.60
C TRP A 148 2.23 -36.14 5.76
N THR A 149 2.94 -35.75 4.70
CA THR A 149 4.06 -34.82 4.81
C THR A 149 3.55 -33.38 4.70
N PRO A 150 3.46 -32.62 5.80
CA PRO A 150 3.25 -31.18 5.71
C PRO A 150 4.46 -30.53 5.06
N LEU A 151 4.21 -29.60 4.14
CA LEU A 151 5.25 -28.76 3.55
C LEU A 151 5.25 -27.43 4.31
N ASN A 152 6.21 -27.27 5.22
CA ASN A 152 6.35 -26.06 6.03
C ASN A 152 6.63 -24.85 5.13
N ARG A 153 6.06 -23.71 5.46
CA ARG A 153 6.24 -22.49 4.65
C ARG A 153 7.72 -22.12 4.54
N GLY A 154 8.14 -21.86 3.30
CA GLY A 154 9.49 -21.47 2.95
C GLY A 154 9.63 -21.25 1.44
N PRO A 155 10.74 -20.67 0.96
CA PRO A 155 10.94 -20.33 -0.45
C PRO A 155 10.73 -21.52 -1.39
N ASP A 156 11.23 -22.70 -1.02
CA ASP A 156 11.12 -23.93 -1.83
C ASP A 156 9.67 -24.44 -1.94
N VAL A 157 8.84 -24.13 -0.96
CA VAL A 157 7.43 -24.55 -0.92
C VAL A 157 6.54 -23.55 -1.67
N ASP A 158 6.95 -22.28 -1.76
CA ASP A 158 6.23 -21.26 -2.52
C ASP A 158 6.26 -21.51 -4.04
N VAL A 159 7.30 -22.19 -4.55
CA VAL A 159 7.41 -22.63 -5.96
C VAL A 159 6.74 -23.98 -6.23
N ASN A 160 6.18 -24.65 -5.21
CA ASN A 160 5.51 -25.93 -5.39
C ASN A 160 4.32 -25.80 -6.39
N PRO A 161 4.12 -26.75 -7.32
CA PRO A 161 3.08 -26.65 -8.34
C PRO A 161 1.66 -26.47 -7.78
N TYR A 162 1.32 -27.14 -6.67
CA TYR A 162 0.00 -27.04 -6.05
C TYR A 162 -0.19 -25.68 -5.38
N ARG A 163 0.87 -25.09 -4.82
CA ARG A 163 0.86 -23.73 -4.28
C ARG A 163 0.64 -22.70 -5.38
N GLN A 164 1.40 -22.79 -6.45
CA GLN A 164 1.28 -21.90 -7.62
C GLN A 164 -0.12 -22.00 -8.25
N GLU A 165 -0.64 -23.22 -8.37
CA GLU A 165 -2.00 -23.44 -8.86
C GLU A 165 -3.06 -22.82 -7.95
N TYR A 166 -2.94 -22.98 -6.63
CA TYR A 166 -3.84 -22.34 -5.65
C TYR A 166 -3.83 -20.82 -5.77
N VAL A 167 -2.64 -20.20 -5.82
CA VAL A 167 -2.49 -18.74 -5.96
C VAL A 167 -3.10 -18.28 -7.29
N HIS A 168 -2.87 -19.01 -8.38
CA HIS A 168 -3.39 -18.65 -9.70
C HIS A 168 -4.90 -18.85 -9.83
N LYS A 169 -5.44 -20.00 -9.43
CA LYS A 169 -6.85 -20.38 -9.66
C LYS A 169 -7.80 -19.87 -8.59
N THR A 170 -7.35 -19.73 -7.36
CA THR A 170 -8.22 -19.33 -6.25
C THR A 170 -8.07 -17.84 -5.98
N LEU A 171 -6.84 -17.36 -5.73
CA LEU A 171 -6.63 -15.96 -5.35
C LEU A 171 -6.74 -15.00 -6.55
N LYS A 172 -6.01 -15.23 -7.66
CA LYS A 172 -6.07 -14.34 -8.84
C LYS A 172 -7.45 -14.36 -9.53
N LEU A 173 -8.11 -15.52 -9.59
CA LEU A 173 -9.43 -15.69 -10.22
C LEU A 173 -10.57 -15.12 -9.38
N TYR A 174 -10.46 -15.14 -8.04
CA TYR A 174 -11.37 -14.41 -7.14
C TYR A 174 -11.23 -12.88 -7.32
N LEU A 175 -10.01 -12.36 -7.39
CA LEU A 175 -9.75 -10.94 -7.70
C LEU A 175 -10.39 -10.51 -9.03
N VAL A 176 -10.25 -11.33 -10.08
CA VAL A 176 -10.88 -11.10 -11.39
C VAL A 176 -12.42 -11.20 -11.35
N ARG A 177 -12.98 -12.15 -10.59
CA ARG A 177 -14.45 -12.30 -10.42
C ARG A 177 -15.06 -11.18 -9.58
N ARG A 178 -14.34 -10.65 -8.59
CA ARG A 178 -14.73 -9.49 -7.78
C ARG A 178 -14.81 -8.24 -8.64
N LEU A 179 -13.82 -8.02 -9.51
CA LEU A 179 -13.86 -6.94 -10.50
C LEU A 179 -15.10 -7.07 -11.40
N LYS A 180 -15.44 -8.28 -11.86
CA LYS A 180 -16.65 -8.54 -12.67
C LYS A 180 -17.98 -8.45 -11.90
N ARG A 181 -18.02 -8.72 -10.60
CA ARG A 181 -19.25 -8.57 -9.77
C ARG A 181 -19.51 -7.12 -9.39
N MET A 182 -18.48 -6.28 -9.29
CA MET A 182 -18.65 -4.83 -9.13
C MET A 182 -19.27 -4.18 -10.38
N ASP A 183 -19.10 -4.78 -11.56
CA ASP A 183 -19.79 -4.37 -12.80
C ASP A 183 -21.30 -4.73 -12.83
N ALA A 184 -21.78 -5.60 -11.93
CA ALA A 184 -23.16 -6.10 -11.94
C ALA A 184 -24.12 -5.40 -10.95
N PHE A 185 -23.65 -4.42 -10.17
CA PHE A 185 -24.51 -3.63 -9.28
C PHE A 185 -25.30 -2.60 -10.10
N LYS A 186 -26.52 -2.97 -10.51
CA LYS A 186 -27.46 -2.04 -11.17
C LYS A 186 -27.95 -0.98 -10.18
N VAL A 187 -28.01 0.25 -10.67
CA VAL A 187 -28.38 1.50 -9.96
C VAL A 187 -29.88 1.57 -9.58
N GLU A 188 -30.62 0.46 -9.68
CA GLU A 188 -32.09 0.46 -9.52
C GLU A 188 -32.55 0.20 -8.07
N ASP A 189 -31.68 -0.28 -7.17
CA ASP A 189 -32.04 -0.60 -5.77
C ASP A 189 -31.78 0.54 -4.76
N LEU A 190 -31.28 1.69 -5.20
CA LEU A 190 -31.22 2.90 -4.38
C LEU A 190 -32.43 3.77 -4.71
N GLY A 191 -33.57 3.44 -4.09
CA GLY A 191 -34.82 4.18 -4.17
C GLY A 191 -34.67 5.66 -3.79
N TYR A 192 -34.30 6.48 -4.77
CA TYR A 192 -34.29 7.94 -4.67
C TYR A 192 -35.28 8.46 -5.71
N HIS A 193 -36.54 8.56 -5.31
CA HIS A 193 -37.53 9.33 -6.07
C HIS A 193 -37.14 10.81 -6.00
N GLY A 194 -36.84 11.39 -7.15
CA GLY A 194 -36.56 12.82 -7.29
C GLY A 194 -37.75 13.64 -6.80
N VAL A 195 -37.50 14.51 -5.81
CA VAL A 195 -38.46 15.52 -5.37
C VAL A 195 -38.28 16.73 -6.27
N ALA A 196 -39.28 16.97 -7.11
CA ALA A 196 -39.46 18.24 -7.82
C ALA A 196 -39.78 19.35 -6.82
N ALA A 197 -39.21 20.52 -7.06
CA ALA A 197 -39.45 21.74 -6.30
C ALA A 197 -40.89 22.22 -6.48
N ASP A 198 -41.60 22.48 -5.39
CA ASP A 198 -42.67 23.48 -5.33
C ASP A 198 -42.83 24.02 -3.89
N ALA A 199 -43.07 25.32 -3.79
CA ALA A 199 -43.14 26.12 -2.57
C ALA A 199 -44.38 25.81 -1.70
N PRO A 200 -44.37 26.06 -0.37
CA PRO A 200 -45.52 25.79 0.48
C PRO A 200 -46.41 27.03 0.69
N PRO A 201 -47.70 26.84 1.00
CA PRO A 201 -48.41 27.75 1.87
C PRO A 201 -48.77 27.11 3.24
N ASN A 202 -48.78 28.00 4.23
CA ASN A 202 -49.21 27.89 5.63
C ASN A 202 -50.24 26.83 6.03
N GLY A 203 -50.12 26.30 7.27
CA GLY A 203 -51.28 25.82 8.05
C GLY A 203 -51.00 24.84 9.19
N SER A 204 -50.81 25.38 10.41
CA SER A 204 -51.25 24.94 11.75
C SER A 204 -51.39 23.46 12.18
N ASP A 205 -50.79 23.21 13.35
CA ASP A 205 -51.22 22.39 14.50
C ASP A 205 -51.46 20.87 14.39
N GLY A 206 -50.70 20.14 15.23
CA GLY A 206 -50.98 18.75 15.56
C GLY A 206 -49.84 18.11 16.38
N ALA A 207 -49.86 18.31 17.70
CA ALA A 207 -48.94 17.67 18.63
C ALA A 207 -49.06 16.14 18.62
N ALA A 208 -47.93 15.43 18.45
CA ALA A 208 -47.80 14.00 18.73
C ALA A 208 -46.42 13.69 19.30
N LYS A 209 -46.42 12.84 20.34
CA LYS A 209 -45.37 12.58 21.32
C LYS A 209 -44.13 11.90 20.72
N GLN A 210 -42.94 12.32 21.18
CA GLN A 210 -41.66 11.64 20.97
C GLN A 210 -41.59 10.32 21.78
N PRO A 211 -41.02 9.22 21.24
CA PRO A 211 -40.52 8.12 22.04
C PRO A 211 -39.08 8.41 22.48
N GLU A 212 -38.81 8.14 23.75
CA GLU A 212 -37.54 8.31 24.45
C GLU A 212 -36.37 7.60 23.74
N GLN A 213 -35.30 8.35 23.48
CA GLN A 213 -34.02 7.81 23.06
C GLN A 213 -33.29 7.20 24.27
N THR A 214 -33.20 5.88 24.32
CA THR A 214 -32.21 5.18 25.14
C THR A 214 -30.84 5.40 24.50
N THR A 215 -30.03 6.27 25.09
CA THR A 215 -28.66 6.57 24.66
C THR A 215 -27.73 5.39 25.03
N SER A 216 -27.47 4.50 24.08
CA SER A 216 -26.22 3.73 24.08
C SER A 216 -25.08 4.69 23.71
N PRO A 217 -23.90 4.63 24.36
CA PRO A 217 -22.81 5.54 24.07
C PRO A 217 -22.34 5.29 22.63
N GLY A 218 -22.62 6.26 21.75
CA GLY A 218 -22.18 6.26 20.38
C GLY A 218 -20.66 6.18 20.35
N ARG A 219 -20.14 5.07 19.83
CA ARG A 219 -18.74 4.91 19.43
C ARG A 219 -18.45 6.04 18.44
N ALA A 220 -17.67 7.03 18.86
CA ALA A 220 -17.16 8.06 17.96
C ALA A 220 -16.53 7.34 16.76
N ARG A 221 -16.93 7.70 15.54
CA ARG A 221 -16.12 7.38 14.36
C ARG A 221 -14.75 7.97 14.67
N HIS A 222 -13.74 7.13 14.87
CA HIS A 222 -12.36 7.58 14.93
C HIS A 222 -12.09 8.19 13.57
N GLU A 223 -12.20 9.52 13.44
CA GLU A 223 -11.63 10.21 12.30
C GLU A 223 -10.15 9.87 12.34
N LEU A 224 -9.68 9.15 11.30
CA LEU A 224 -8.26 8.94 11.10
C LEU A 224 -7.60 10.33 11.08
N LYS A 225 -6.81 10.60 12.12
CA LYS A 225 -6.08 11.86 12.25
C LYS A 225 -5.11 11.94 11.07
N VAL A 226 -5.14 13.06 10.35
CA VAL A 226 -4.25 13.30 9.21
C VAL A 226 -2.88 13.68 9.78
N GLU A 227 -2.09 12.68 10.13
CA GLU A 227 -0.83 12.84 10.83
C GLU A 227 0.20 11.85 10.27
N LEU A 228 1.43 12.31 10.09
CA LEU A 228 2.55 11.43 9.75
C LEU A 228 2.86 10.47 10.90
N PRO A 229 3.49 9.31 10.64
CA PRO A 229 3.95 8.41 11.69
C PRO A 229 4.87 9.11 12.69
N SER A 230 4.78 8.73 13.97
CA SER A 230 5.64 9.29 15.04
C SER A 230 7.13 9.07 14.78
N SER A 231 7.49 8.04 14.01
CA SER A 231 8.86 7.78 13.57
C SER A 231 9.46 8.92 12.73
N CYS A 232 8.64 9.76 12.12
CA CYS A 232 9.08 10.93 11.38
C CYS A 232 9.34 12.16 12.28
N ASP A 233 8.96 12.09 13.56
CA ASP A 233 8.91 13.23 14.48
C ASP A 233 8.17 14.44 13.85
N PRO A 234 6.86 14.29 13.56
CA PRO A 234 6.06 15.30 12.88
C PRO A 234 5.82 16.54 13.75
N PRO A 235 5.36 17.66 13.16
CA PRO A 235 5.03 18.86 13.92
C PRO A 235 4.00 18.56 15.02
N GLY A 236 4.33 18.92 16.26
CA GLY A 236 3.54 18.60 17.43
C GLY A 236 4.17 19.13 18.72
N PRO A 237 3.71 18.69 19.91
CA PRO A 237 4.23 19.19 21.19
C PRO A 237 5.75 18.96 21.37
N ASN A 238 6.27 17.86 20.84
CA ASN A 238 7.68 17.49 20.95
C ASN A 238 8.56 18.14 19.87
N ASN A 239 7.96 18.50 18.73
CA ASN A 239 8.60 19.20 17.61
C ASN A 239 7.69 20.36 17.16
N PRO A 240 7.65 21.48 17.90
CA PRO A 240 6.74 22.57 17.57
C PRO A 240 7.12 23.20 16.21
N PRO A 241 6.16 23.34 15.28
CA PRO A 241 6.45 23.89 13.96
C PRO A 241 6.95 25.34 14.09
N LYS A 242 7.99 25.66 13.33
CA LYS A 242 8.54 27.02 13.20
C LYS A 242 8.17 27.54 11.83
N GLN A 243 7.93 28.85 11.71
CA GLN A 243 7.65 29.44 10.39
C GLN A 243 8.80 29.15 9.41
N LEU A 244 8.48 28.53 8.27
CA LEU A 244 9.41 28.21 7.20
C LEU A 244 9.15 29.05 5.95
N VAL A 245 10.18 29.22 5.11
CA VAL A 245 10.11 29.80 3.77
C VAL A 245 10.07 28.71 2.70
N TRP A 246 8.92 28.60 2.03
CA TRP A 246 8.66 27.63 0.97
C TRP A 246 8.77 28.28 -0.41
N ILE A 247 9.41 27.60 -1.37
CA ILE A 247 9.16 27.86 -2.80
C ILE A 247 8.33 26.72 -3.35
N ILE A 248 7.16 27.03 -3.91
CA ILE A 248 6.25 26.03 -4.47
C ILE A 248 6.16 26.24 -5.99
N PHE A 249 6.91 25.42 -6.73
CA PHE A 249 6.80 25.32 -8.19
C PHE A 249 5.49 24.62 -8.57
N GLY A 250 4.71 25.22 -9.48
CA GLY A 250 3.39 24.68 -9.84
C GLY A 250 2.28 25.05 -8.86
N ALA A 251 2.41 26.17 -8.13
CA ALA A 251 1.45 26.64 -7.13
C ALA A 251 0.05 26.94 -7.69
N THR A 252 -0.09 27.14 -9.01
CA THR A 252 -1.39 27.36 -9.65
C THR A 252 -2.11 26.07 -10.01
N GLY A 253 -1.38 24.95 -10.06
CA GLY A 253 -1.89 23.62 -10.32
C GLY A 253 -2.65 23.03 -9.14
N HIS A 254 -3.35 21.92 -9.37
CA HIS A 254 -4.30 21.37 -8.40
C HIS A 254 -3.69 21.09 -7.02
N ILE A 255 -2.65 20.25 -6.95
CA ILE A 255 -2.01 19.89 -5.68
C ILE A 255 -1.18 21.06 -5.13
N GLY A 256 -0.45 21.75 -6.01
CA GLY A 256 0.38 22.90 -5.61
C GLY A 256 -0.42 24.02 -4.95
N ARG A 257 -1.62 24.32 -5.46
CA ARG A 257 -2.52 25.33 -4.89
C ARG A 257 -3.00 24.95 -3.49
N SER A 258 -3.37 23.69 -3.30
CA SER A 258 -3.80 23.20 -1.99
C SER A 258 -2.65 23.22 -0.98
N LEU A 259 -1.44 22.83 -1.41
CA LEU A 259 -0.23 22.92 -0.59
C LEU A 259 0.12 24.37 -0.23
N THR A 260 0.09 25.30 -1.19
CA THR A 260 0.27 26.74 -0.92
C THR A 260 -0.74 27.23 0.10
N SER A 261 -2.01 26.88 -0.06
CA SER A 261 -3.07 27.30 0.87
C SER A 261 -2.92 26.66 2.25
N CYS A 262 -2.40 25.43 2.33
CA CYS A 262 -2.09 24.75 3.59
C CYS A 262 -0.93 25.43 4.33
N ALA A 263 0.22 25.63 3.66
CA ALA A 263 1.38 26.29 4.26
C ALA A 263 1.04 27.70 4.78
N LEU A 264 0.31 28.50 3.99
CA LEU A 264 -0.11 29.84 4.41
C LEU A 264 -1.06 29.83 5.62
N ARG A 265 -1.97 28.85 5.72
CA ARG A 265 -2.86 28.68 6.90
C ARG A 265 -2.09 28.33 8.16
N HIS A 266 -0.98 27.61 8.03
CA HIS A 266 -0.03 27.32 9.11
C HIS A 266 0.97 28.45 9.36
N ASN A 267 0.72 29.64 8.78
CA ASN A 267 1.53 30.84 8.93
C ASN A 267 2.96 30.72 8.37
N ASP A 268 3.22 29.81 7.43
CA ASP A 268 4.48 29.79 6.69
C ASP A 268 4.55 30.93 5.66
N LEU A 269 5.77 31.22 5.19
CA LEU A 269 6.05 32.18 4.11
C LEU A 269 6.17 31.40 2.80
N VAL A 270 5.50 31.85 1.73
CA VAL A 270 5.44 31.09 0.48
C VAL A 270 5.79 31.95 -0.73
N VAL A 271 6.72 31.47 -1.54
CA VAL A 271 6.90 31.89 -2.93
C VAL A 271 6.04 31.00 -3.82
N ALA A 272 4.88 31.48 -4.23
CA ALA A 272 3.96 30.76 -5.10
C ALA A 272 4.37 30.96 -6.56
N VAL A 273 4.77 29.89 -7.25
CA VAL A 273 5.29 29.97 -8.61
C VAL A 273 4.28 29.39 -9.61
N GLY A 274 3.71 30.26 -10.45
CA GLY A 274 2.88 29.89 -11.59
C GLY A 274 3.69 29.66 -12.87
N GLN A 275 3.03 29.17 -13.92
CA GLN A 275 3.69 28.86 -15.20
C GLN A 275 3.66 30.07 -16.15
N THR A 276 4.82 30.43 -16.69
CA THR A 276 4.93 31.45 -17.74
C THR A 276 4.10 31.07 -18.96
N HIS A 277 3.45 32.05 -19.59
CA HIS A 277 2.57 31.88 -20.77
C HIS A 277 1.22 31.18 -20.52
N VAL A 278 1.00 30.58 -19.35
CA VAL A 278 -0.30 30.00 -18.97
C VAL A 278 -1.00 30.88 -17.94
N ASN A 279 -0.28 31.35 -16.93
CA ASN A 279 -0.85 32.20 -15.90
C ASN A 279 -0.58 33.69 -16.21
N PRO A 280 -1.60 34.57 -16.17
CA PRO A 280 -1.38 35.99 -16.34
C PRO A 280 -0.65 36.56 -15.10
N PRO A 281 0.30 37.51 -15.25
CA PRO A 281 1.03 38.07 -14.10
C PRO A 281 0.15 38.61 -12.98
N ALA A 282 -1.01 39.20 -13.32
CA ALA A 282 -1.98 39.70 -12.36
C ALA A 282 -2.57 38.58 -11.47
N SER A 283 -2.69 37.36 -11.99
CA SER A 283 -3.19 36.21 -11.21
C SER A 283 -2.22 35.73 -10.13
N MET A 284 -0.98 36.20 -10.13
CA MET A 284 0.01 35.86 -9.11
C MET A 284 0.09 36.91 -7.99
N GLN A 285 -0.78 37.93 -7.99
CA GLN A 285 -0.74 39.00 -6.99
C GLN A 285 -1.79 38.76 -5.91
N ASN A 286 -1.52 39.25 -4.69
CA ASN A 286 -2.48 39.34 -3.58
C ASN A 286 -3.11 38.00 -3.12
N TRP A 287 -2.36 36.89 -3.18
CA TRP A 287 -2.86 35.60 -2.68
C TRP A 287 -2.99 35.60 -1.15
N HIS A 288 -1.98 36.15 -0.46
CA HIS A 288 -1.91 36.26 0.99
C HIS A 288 -0.77 37.22 1.37
N PRO A 289 -0.81 37.91 2.53
CA PRO A 289 0.28 38.79 2.98
C PRO A 289 1.65 38.08 3.10
N ASN A 290 1.63 36.80 3.50
CA ASN A 290 2.84 35.95 3.58
C ASN A 290 3.23 35.29 2.24
N CYS A 291 2.60 35.69 1.12
CA CYS A 291 2.80 35.06 -0.18
C CYS A 291 3.43 36.02 -1.19
N LEU A 292 4.58 35.63 -1.76
CA LEU A 292 5.17 36.25 -2.92
C LEU A 292 4.83 35.45 -4.17
N GLY A 293 4.01 35.98 -5.08
CA GLY A 293 3.74 35.32 -6.34
C GLY A 293 4.74 35.67 -7.44
N THR A 294 5.16 34.66 -8.22
CA THR A 294 6.03 34.83 -9.39
C THR A 294 5.66 33.85 -10.49
N LEU A 295 6.19 34.08 -11.70
CA LEU A 295 6.05 33.19 -12.85
C LEU A 295 7.40 32.55 -13.18
N CYS A 296 7.37 31.31 -13.65
CA CYS A 296 8.53 30.54 -14.07
C CYS A 296 8.14 29.59 -15.21
N ASP A 297 9.07 29.35 -16.13
CA ASP A 297 9.04 28.16 -16.98
C ASP A 297 10.20 27.27 -16.53
N VAL A 298 9.91 26.17 -15.84
CA VAL A 298 10.94 25.30 -15.23
C VAL A 298 11.92 24.73 -16.26
N ARG A 299 11.53 24.67 -17.54
CA ARG A 299 12.39 24.26 -18.66
C ARG A 299 13.51 25.27 -18.93
N THR A 300 13.30 26.53 -18.54
CA THR A 300 14.23 27.64 -18.75
C THR A 300 15.00 27.96 -17.47
N ARG A 301 16.27 27.56 -17.43
CA ARG A 301 17.18 27.73 -16.27
C ARG A 301 17.20 29.14 -15.69
N SER A 302 17.34 30.17 -16.53
CA SER A 302 17.39 31.56 -16.06
C SER A 302 16.09 32.02 -15.39
N SER A 303 14.95 31.42 -15.75
CA SER A 303 13.67 31.74 -15.11
C SER A 303 13.56 31.08 -13.73
N VAL A 304 14.11 29.88 -13.56
CA VAL A 304 14.22 29.19 -12.27
C VAL A 304 15.17 29.95 -11.34
N GLU A 305 16.33 30.36 -11.85
CA GLU A 305 17.30 31.19 -11.11
C GLU A 305 16.65 32.49 -10.62
N ALA A 306 15.89 33.18 -11.47
CA ALA A 306 15.18 34.39 -11.09
C ALA A 306 14.17 34.17 -9.96
N VAL A 307 13.52 33.00 -9.87
CA VAL A 307 12.64 32.65 -8.73
C VAL A 307 13.45 32.53 -7.45
N ILE A 308 14.57 31.79 -7.48
CA ILE A 308 15.43 31.57 -6.31
C ILE A 308 15.99 32.92 -5.82
N THR A 309 16.52 33.75 -6.72
CA THR A 309 17.03 35.09 -6.37
C THR A 309 15.95 35.97 -5.76
N LYS A 310 14.72 35.96 -6.32
CA LYS A 310 13.60 36.73 -5.76
C LYS A 310 13.19 36.24 -4.38
N ALA A 311 13.17 34.93 -4.17
CA ALA A 311 12.83 34.32 -2.88
C ALA A 311 13.81 34.80 -1.79
N ILE A 312 15.11 34.69 -2.05
CA ILE A 312 16.17 35.14 -1.14
C ILE A 312 16.09 36.65 -0.92
N ALA A 313 15.90 37.44 -1.98
CA ALA A 313 15.81 38.90 -1.85
C ALA A 313 14.60 39.36 -1.02
N HIS A 314 13.50 38.61 -1.03
CA HIS A 314 12.27 38.98 -0.36
C HIS A 314 12.17 38.45 1.08
N PHE A 315 12.51 37.17 1.30
CA PHE A 315 12.37 36.50 2.60
C PHE A 315 13.71 36.26 3.31
N GLY A 316 14.84 36.60 2.68
CA GLY A 316 16.19 36.49 3.24
C GLY A 316 16.78 35.07 3.23
N HIS A 317 15.95 34.04 3.17
CA HIS A 317 16.36 32.64 3.14
C HIS A 317 15.35 31.73 2.45
N ILE A 318 15.71 30.47 2.23
CA ILE A 318 14.82 29.41 1.74
C ILE A 318 15.04 28.15 2.57
N ASP A 319 13.98 27.62 3.18
CA ASP A 319 14.05 26.36 3.94
C ASP A 319 13.70 25.16 3.06
N LEU A 320 12.70 25.32 2.20
CA LEU A 320 12.11 24.20 1.47
C LEU A 320 11.68 24.58 0.05
N ILE A 321 11.92 23.66 -0.87
CA ILE A 321 11.44 23.75 -2.26
C ILE A 321 10.52 22.56 -2.55
N ALA A 322 9.25 22.84 -2.79
CA ALA A 322 8.28 21.87 -3.26
C ALA A 322 8.10 22.00 -4.77
N ASN A 323 8.41 20.95 -5.52
CA ASN A 323 8.16 20.92 -6.96
C ASN A 323 6.89 20.14 -7.28
N CYS A 324 5.78 20.86 -7.48
CA CYS A 324 4.50 20.34 -7.95
C CYS A 324 4.32 20.50 -9.46
N SER A 325 5.31 21.02 -10.17
CA SER A 325 5.21 21.23 -11.61
C SER A 325 5.23 19.89 -12.36
N GLY A 326 4.34 19.75 -13.33
CA GLY A 326 4.33 18.58 -14.18
C GLY A 326 3.16 18.55 -15.16
N THR A 327 3.36 17.82 -16.23
CA THR A 327 2.34 17.56 -17.27
C THR A 327 2.30 16.08 -17.57
N ALA A 328 1.17 15.62 -18.07
CA ALA A 328 0.99 14.23 -18.42
C ALA A 328 0.16 14.09 -19.70
N ILE A 329 0.51 13.13 -20.54
CA ILE A 329 -0.21 12.83 -21.79
C ILE A 329 -0.83 11.44 -21.65
N ILE A 330 -2.13 11.36 -21.84
CA ILE A 330 -2.91 10.13 -21.81
C ILE A 330 -3.18 9.70 -23.25
N GLY A 331 -2.67 8.54 -23.62
CA GLY A 331 -2.84 7.96 -24.95
C GLY A 331 -1.94 6.75 -25.14
N ALA A 332 -2.21 5.95 -26.18
CA ALA A 332 -1.29 4.89 -26.56
C ALA A 332 0.11 5.49 -26.81
N CYS A 333 1.18 4.74 -26.55
CA CYS A 333 2.54 5.26 -26.73
C CYS A 333 2.79 5.70 -28.18
N GLU A 334 2.19 5.00 -29.15
CA GLU A 334 2.26 5.32 -30.59
C GLU A 334 1.42 6.57 -30.97
N ASP A 335 0.37 6.90 -30.20
CA ASP A 335 -0.53 8.02 -30.47
C ASP A 335 -0.05 9.37 -29.88
N GLN A 336 1.09 9.38 -29.18
CA GLN A 336 1.62 10.58 -28.54
C GLN A 336 2.62 11.29 -29.46
N ASP A 337 2.45 12.60 -29.66
CA ASP A 337 3.29 13.35 -30.57
C ASP A 337 4.68 13.59 -29.96
N GLU A 338 5.74 13.48 -30.76
CA GLU A 338 7.13 13.64 -30.32
C GLU A 338 7.36 14.96 -29.56
N HIS A 339 6.84 16.07 -30.08
CA HIS A 339 7.02 17.39 -29.46
C HIS A 339 6.34 17.49 -28.09
N GLU A 340 5.21 16.83 -27.88
CA GLU A 340 4.51 16.78 -26.60
C GLU A 340 5.28 15.90 -25.61
N ILE A 341 5.78 14.75 -26.07
CA ILE A 341 6.64 13.87 -25.27
C ILE A 341 7.89 14.61 -24.80
N ARG A 342 8.59 15.32 -25.71
CA ARG A 342 9.75 16.15 -25.36
C ARG A 342 9.39 17.21 -24.34
N ASN A 343 8.29 17.94 -24.56
CA ASN A 343 7.82 18.95 -23.60
C ASN A 343 7.51 18.35 -22.21
N GLN A 344 6.96 17.15 -22.16
CA GLN A 344 6.68 16.45 -20.91
C GLN A 344 7.96 16.07 -20.18
N ILE A 345 8.98 15.56 -20.88
CA ILE A 345 10.30 15.25 -20.30
C ILE A 345 11.01 16.53 -19.85
N GLU A 346 10.98 17.58 -20.68
CA GLU A 346 11.56 18.88 -20.34
C GLU A 346 10.92 19.48 -19.09
N THR A 347 9.61 19.35 -18.93
CA THR A 347 8.91 19.88 -17.76
C THR A 347 9.13 19.02 -16.52
N ASN A 348 8.86 17.71 -16.63
CA ASN A 348 8.85 16.81 -15.48
C ASN A 348 10.26 16.49 -14.98
N PHE A 349 11.21 16.24 -15.90
CA PHE A 349 12.57 15.83 -15.56
C PHE A 349 13.56 16.98 -15.63
N MET A 350 13.76 17.60 -16.81
CA MET A 350 14.76 18.67 -16.95
C MET A 350 14.43 19.88 -16.06
N GLY A 351 13.15 20.21 -15.91
CA GLY A 351 12.68 21.25 -15.00
C GLY A 351 13.00 20.96 -13.54
N THR A 352 12.78 19.72 -13.10
CA THR A 352 13.19 19.26 -11.76
C THR A 352 14.71 19.36 -11.58
N LEU A 353 15.49 18.90 -12.55
CA LEU A 353 16.95 18.99 -12.53
C LEU A 353 17.45 20.44 -12.47
N ASN A 354 16.83 21.34 -13.23
CA ASN A 354 17.16 22.78 -13.20
C ASN A 354 16.93 23.38 -11.82
N ILE A 355 15.78 23.08 -11.19
CA ILE A 355 15.47 23.52 -9.83
C ILE A 355 16.58 23.05 -8.88
N LEU A 356 16.85 21.74 -8.85
CA LEU A 356 17.86 21.15 -7.97
C LEU A 356 19.24 21.79 -8.17
N GLN A 357 19.75 21.82 -9.40
CA GLN A 357 21.10 22.32 -9.68
C GLN A 357 21.28 23.80 -9.33
N LEU A 358 20.22 24.61 -9.45
CA LEU A 358 20.29 26.05 -9.16
C LEU A 358 20.11 26.36 -7.67
N SER A 359 19.39 25.53 -6.91
CA SER A 359 19.21 25.73 -5.45
C SER A 359 20.18 24.95 -4.58
N LEU A 360 20.77 23.84 -5.07
CA LEU A 360 21.69 23.01 -4.29
C LEU A 360 22.92 23.76 -3.76
N PRO A 361 23.61 24.62 -4.54
CA PRO A 361 24.73 25.39 -4.00
C PRO A 361 24.34 26.25 -2.80
N TYR A 362 23.16 26.86 -2.85
CA TYR A 362 22.61 27.67 -1.77
C TYR A 362 22.26 26.82 -0.53
N PHE A 363 21.57 25.68 -0.72
CA PHE A 363 21.28 24.75 0.38
C PHE A 363 22.54 24.16 1.02
N ARG A 364 23.56 23.89 0.21
CA ARG A 364 24.85 23.39 0.69
C ARG A 364 25.60 24.44 1.52
N GLU A 365 25.56 25.71 1.10
CA GLU A 365 26.20 26.81 1.85
C GLU A 365 25.52 27.06 3.20
N GLN A 366 24.19 26.99 3.27
CA GLN A 366 23.45 27.12 4.54
C GLN A 366 23.45 25.85 5.41
N ALA A 367 24.00 24.73 4.92
CA ALA A 367 24.04 23.42 5.58
C ALA A 367 22.66 22.92 6.07
N HIS A 368 21.62 23.25 5.30
CA HIS A 368 20.24 22.86 5.53
C HIS A 368 19.43 23.04 4.25
N GLY A 369 18.39 22.25 4.06
CA GLY A 369 17.42 22.48 3.00
C GLY A 369 16.57 21.25 2.76
N ARG A 370 15.37 21.45 2.25
CA ARG A 370 14.45 20.33 1.97
C ARG A 370 13.85 20.42 0.58
N TYR A 371 13.77 19.27 -0.08
CA TYR A 371 13.05 19.11 -1.33
C TYR A 371 11.83 18.22 -1.14
N LEU A 372 10.66 18.68 -1.56
CA LEU A 372 9.45 17.85 -1.67
C LEU A 372 9.10 17.75 -3.16
N ILE A 373 9.49 16.64 -3.79
CA ILE A 373 9.39 16.46 -5.23
C ILE A 373 8.18 15.60 -5.54
N PHE A 374 7.19 16.17 -6.22
CA PHE A 374 6.00 15.41 -6.60
C PHE A 374 6.34 14.47 -7.77
N SER A 375 6.49 13.19 -7.43
CA SER A 375 6.50 12.09 -8.37
C SER A 375 5.04 11.73 -8.74
N SER A 376 4.69 10.46 -8.67
CA SER A 376 3.40 9.86 -8.99
C SER A 376 3.48 8.40 -8.60
N THR A 377 2.34 7.74 -8.37
CA THR A 377 2.30 6.26 -8.33
C THR A 377 2.99 5.62 -9.54
N THR A 378 3.01 6.31 -10.68
CA THR A 378 3.66 5.86 -11.92
C THR A 378 5.17 6.06 -11.98
N GLY A 379 5.80 6.63 -10.94
CA GLY A 379 7.26 6.65 -10.81
C GLY A 379 7.83 5.32 -10.34
N ALA A 380 6.98 4.45 -9.77
CA ALA A 380 7.33 3.10 -9.35
C ALA A 380 6.62 1.99 -10.14
N LEU A 381 5.65 2.31 -11.03
CA LEU A 381 5.01 1.32 -11.90
C LEU A 381 4.58 1.83 -13.28
N GLY A 382 4.60 0.94 -14.28
CA GLY A 382 4.13 1.22 -15.63
C GLY A 382 2.61 1.11 -15.74
N VAL A 383 1.96 2.08 -16.40
CA VAL A 383 0.51 2.11 -16.60
C VAL A 383 0.15 2.24 -18.08
N PRO A 384 -0.71 1.35 -18.63
CA PRO A 384 -1.17 1.47 -20.00
C PRO A 384 -1.85 2.82 -20.29
N GLY A 385 -1.40 3.47 -21.37
CA GLY A 385 -1.85 4.82 -21.75
C GLY A 385 -1.01 5.96 -21.17
N LEU A 386 0.06 5.66 -20.41
CA LEU A 386 0.93 6.66 -19.77
C LEU A 386 2.44 6.42 -20.02
N GLY A 387 2.84 5.61 -20.99
CA GLY A 387 4.23 5.16 -21.19
C GLY A 387 5.29 6.26 -21.03
N PRO A 388 5.29 7.33 -21.85
CA PRO A 388 6.24 8.43 -21.72
C PRO A 388 6.14 9.20 -20.39
N TYR A 389 4.95 9.26 -19.77
CA TYR A 389 4.79 9.90 -18.47
C TYR A 389 5.40 9.07 -17.35
N CYS A 390 5.18 7.74 -17.35
CA CYS A 390 5.86 6.80 -16.47
C CYS A 390 7.38 6.98 -16.59
N ALA A 391 7.93 6.95 -17.81
CA ALA A 391 9.37 7.15 -18.03
C ALA A 391 9.88 8.46 -17.41
N SER A 392 9.15 9.57 -17.57
CA SER A 392 9.52 10.85 -16.96
C SER A 392 9.54 10.82 -15.43
N LYS A 393 8.62 10.08 -14.80
CA LYS A 393 8.54 9.98 -13.34
C LYS A 393 9.56 9.00 -12.76
N TYR A 394 9.81 7.88 -13.42
CA TYR A 394 10.94 6.99 -13.09
C TYR A 394 12.28 7.74 -13.14
N ALA A 395 12.49 8.58 -14.16
CA ALA A 395 13.71 9.39 -14.27
C ALA A 395 13.84 10.40 -13.11
N VAL A 396 12.73 10.98 -12.66
CA VAL A 396 12.71 11.85 -11.47
C VAL A 396 13.04 11.06 -10.20
N GLU A 397 12.46 9.87 -10.01
CA GLU A 397 12.75 9.06 -8.82
C GLU A 397 14.23 8.65 -8.77
N GLY A 398 14.77 8.10 -9.87
CA GLY A 398 16.18 7.73 -9.95
C GLY A 398 17.11 8.91 -9.71
N LEU A 399 16.76 10.11 -10.20
CA LEU A 399 17.51 11.34 -9.93
C LEU A 399 17.54 11.69 -8.43
N ILE A 400 16.38 11.65 -7.75
CA ILE A 400 16.31 12.02 -6.33
C ILE A 400 16.95 10.97 -5.44
N GLU A 401 16.80 9.69 -5.77
CA GLU A 401 17.46 8.59 -5.06
C GLU A 401 18.98 8.72 -5.12
N ALA A 402 19.54 8.94 -6.31
CA ALA A 402 20.97 9.15 -6.48
C ALA A 402 21.45 10.42 -5.74
N LEU A 403 20.72 11.54 -5.89
CA LEU A 403 21.08 12.82 -5.28
C LEU A 403 21.17 12.74 -3.76
N LEU A 404 20.30 11.98 -3.10
CA LEU A 404 20.25 11.91 -1.63
C LEU A 404 21.57 11.43 -1.02
N TYR A 405 22.24 10.46 -1.64
CA TYR A 405 23.54 9.98 -1.19
C TYR A 405 24.63 11.07 -1.27
N GLU A 406 24.52 12.01 -2.22
CA GLU A 406 25.48 13.09 -2.42
C GLU A 406 25.29 14.24 -1.42
N VAL A 407 24.05 14.51 -1.01
CA VAL A 407 23.69 15.73 -0.26
C VAL A 407 23.43 15.53 1.22
N ASP A 408 23.34 14.27 1.69
CA ASP A 408 23.06 13.97 3.09
C ASP A 408 24.10 14.56 4.05
N ALA A 409 25.38 14.55 3.67
CA ALA A 409 26.48 15.15 4.43
C ALA A 409 26.35 16.68 4.62
N PHE A 410 25.51 17.34 3.82
CA PHE A 410 25.21 18.77 3.93
C PHE A 410 23.90 19.05 4.68
N ASN A 411 23.30 18.03 5.30
CA ASN A 411 22.00 18.11 5.99
C ASN A 411 20.88 18.62 5.07
N ILE A 412 20.93 18.22 3.80
CA ILE A 412 19.88 18.46 2.81
C ILE A 412 19.05 17.19 2.70
N LYS A 413 17.72 17.32 2.78
CA LYS A 413 16.78 16.19 2.72
C LYS A 413 15.90 16.31 1.48
N ALA A 414 15.46 15.17 0.96
CA ALA A 414 14.52 15.11 -0.16
C ALA A 414 13.49 14.00 0.07
N THR A 415 12.24 14.29 -0.29
CA THR A 415 11.15 13.31 -0.28
C THR A 415 10.44 13.32 -1.63
N LEU A 416 10.28 12.15 -2.21
CA LEU A 416 9.40 11.86 -3.33
C LEU A 416 7.97 11.72 -2.80
N VAL A 417 7.09 12.63 -3.24
CA VAL A 417 5.66 12.55 -2.93
C VAL A 417 4.98 11.83 -4.08
N GLU A 418 4.39 10.67 -3.79
CA GLU A 418 3.81 9.76 -4.78
C GLU A 418 2.29 9.65 -4.61
N PRO A 419 1.54 10.66 -5.08
CA PRO A 419 0.09 10.62 -5.01
C PRO A 419 -0.49 9.64 -6.02
N GLY A 420 -1.54 8.95 -5.58
CA GLY A 420 -2.51 8.34 -6.48
C GLY A 420 -3.38 9.39 -7.14
N LEU A 421 -4.56 8.99 -7.59
CA LEU A 421 -5.51 9.93 -8.17
C LEU A 421 -6.14 10.81 -7.08
N VAL A 422 -6.00 12.12 -7.24
CA VAL A 422 -6.36 13.11 -6.20
C VAL A 422 -7.68 13.82 -6.53
N ARG A 423 -8.59 13.85 -5.56
CA ARG A 423 -9.87 14.55 -5.57
C ARG A 423 -9.68 16.04 -5.28
N ARG A 424 -10.43 16.87 -6.02
CA ARG A 424 -10.55 18.32 -5.76
C ARG A 424 -11.55 18.57 -4.64
N ASP A 425 -11.10 18.60 -3.39
CA ASP A 425 -11.95 18.86 -2.22
C ASP A 425 -11.54 20.10 -1.41
N ASP A 426 -10.86 21.06 -2.05
CA ASP A 426 -10.60 22.38 -1.48
C ASP A 426 -11.93 23.14 -1.24
N PRO A 427 -12.10 23.79 -0.07
CA PRO A 427 -13.34 24.49 0.29
C PRO A 427 -13.60 25.76 -0.54
N ASP A 428 -12.56 26.41 -1.06
CA ASP A 428 -12.63 27.76 -1.64
C ASP A 428 -12.57 27.79 -3.18
N GLN A 429 -12.99 26.72 -3.88
CA GLN A 429 -12.99 26.75 -5.34
C GLN A 429 -14.08 27.69 -5.89
N PRO A 430 -13.74 28.71 -6.69
CA PRO A 430 -14.75 29.41 -7.49
C PRO A 430 -15.41 28.39 -8.43
N GLU A 431 -16.74 28.51 -8.58
CA GLU A 431 -17.55 27.59 -9.37
C GLU A 431 -16.89 27.25 -10.70
N ARG A 432 -16.64 25.93 -10.90
CA ARG A 432 -16.31 25.25 -12.16
C ARG A 432 -16.06 26.21 -13.33
N GLU A 433 -14.82 26.71 -13.45
CA GLU A 433 -14.36 27.29 -14.72
C GLU A 433 -14.44 26.19 -15.80
N LYS A 434 -15.60 26.12 -16.45
CA LYS A 434 -15.78 25.45 -17.73
C LYS A 434 -14.94 26.24 -18.72
N ILE A 435 -13.69 25.85 -18.91
CA ILE A 435 -12.97 26.24 -20.14
C ILE A 435 -13.78 25.66 -21.29
N VAL A 436 -14.42 26.55 -22.02
CA VAL A 436 -15.29 26.27 -23.17
C VAL A 436 -14.47 25.57 -24.25
N GLY A 437 -14.84 24.35 -24.64
CA GLY A 437 -14.34 23.75 -25.88
C GLY A 437 -14.27 22.21 -25.95
N THR A 438 -14.04 21.49 -24.86
CA THR A 438 -13.77 20.03 -24.94
C THR A 438 -14.76 19.13 -24.20
N GLY A 439 -15.73 19.69 -23.46
CA GLY A 439 -16.80 18.93 -22.79
C GLY A 439 -16.33 17.95 -21.70
N LEU A 440 -15.02 17.78 -21.50
CA LEU A 440 -14.42 16.95 -20.46
C LEU A 440 -13.99 17.84 -19.28
N PRO A 441 -14.24 17.44 -18.02
CA PRO A 441 -13.70 18.13 -16.86
C PRO A 441 -12.18 18.27 -16.98
N LEU A 442 -11.61 19.41 -16.57
CA LEU A 442 -10.17 19.59 -16.42
C LEU A 442 -9.66 18.67 -15.29
N TYR A 443 -9.44 17.40 -15.60
CA TYR A 443 -8.55 16.55 -14.83
C TYR A 443 -7.14 17.12 -15.02
N GLY A 444 -6.53 17.64 -13.95
CA GLY A 444 -5.45 18.63 -14.00
C GLY A 444 -4.30 18.25 -14.95
N HIS A 445 -3.79 19.20 -15.74
CA HIS A 445 -2.59 19.07 -16.59
C HIS A 445 -2.49 17.84 -17.52
N PHE A 446 -3.53 17.01 -17.65
CA PHE A 446 -3.55 15.85 -18.52
C PHE A 446 -4.01 16.24 -19.93
N LEU A 447 -3.19 15.96 -20.93
CA LEU A 447 -3.56 16.04 -22.34
C LEU A 447 -4.02 14.67 -22.81
N ILE A 448 -5.28 14.54 -23.25
CA ILE A 448 -5.83 13.27 -23.73
C ILE A 448 -5.73 13.22 -25.26
N LYS A 449 -4.99 12.26 -25.80
CA LYS A 449 -4.88 12.02 -27.24
C LYS A 449 -6.08 11.22 -27.77
N PRO A 450 -6.56 11.51 -28.99
CA PRO A 450 -7.47 10.61 -29.67
C PRO A 450 -6.80 9.27 -29.92
N ALA A 451 -7.56 8.19 -29.83
CA ALA A 451 -7.04 6.84 -30.07
C ALA A 451 -7.01 6.56 -31.57
N SER A 452 -5.90 6.08 -32.11
CA SER A 452 -5.85 5.54 -33.47
C SER A 452 -6.58 4.18 -33.56
N GLU A 453 -6.86 3.72 -34.78
CA GLU A 453 -7.72 2.56 -35.06
C GLU A 453 -7.38 1.31 -34.21
N PRO A 454 -6.11 0.87 -34.08
CA PRO A 454 -5.75 -0.30 -33.27
C PRO A 454 -6.08 -0.13 -31.78
N TYR A 455 -6.01 1.10 -31.27
CA TYR A 455 -6.20 1.42 -29.86
C TYR A 455 -7.60 1.97 -29.53
N SER A 456 -8.41 2.24 -30.54
CA SER A 456 -9.71 2.92 -30.41
C SER A 456 -10.82 2.04 -29.83
N ASN A 457 -10.62 0.72 -29.79
CA ASN A 457 -11.61 -0.19 -29.24
C ASN A 457 -11.83 0.05 -27.73
N PRO A 458 -13.08 -0.04 -27.21
CA PRO A 458 -13.38 0.30 -25.82
C PRO A 458 -12.63 -0.51 -24.75
N THR A 459 -12.25 -1.74 -25.08
CA THR A 459 -11.51 -2.67 -24.21
C THR A 459 -10.00 -2.52 -24.29
N SER A 460 -9.49 -1.66 -25.17
CA SER A 460 -8.07 -1.48 -25.43
C SER A 460 -7.32 -1.19 -24.12
N PRO A 461 -6.24 -1.92 -23.81
CA PRO A 461 -5.39 -1.59 -22.67
C PRO A 461 -4.86 -0.16 -22.74
N ALA A 462 -4.55 0.37 -23.93
CA ALA A 462 -4.08 1.75 -24.08
C ALA A 462 -5.09 2.82 -23.62
N GLN A 463 -6.38 2.47 -23.56
CA GLN A 463 -7.43 3.34 -23.05
C GLN A 463 -7.68 3.18 -21.53
N HIS A 464 -6.91 2.33 -20.84
CA HIS A 464 -7.11 2.02 -19.41
C HIS A 464 -7.10 3.27 -18.53
N TYR A 465 -6.06 4.09 -18.60
CA TYR A 465 -5.95 5.27 -17.75
C TYR A 465 -7.06 6.29 -18.03
N LYS A 466 -7.42 6.48 -19.31
CA LYS A 466 -8.54 7.33 -19.72
C LYS A 466 -9.85 6.85 -19.08
N ARG A 467 -10.15 5.55 -19.16
CA ARG A 467 -11.34 4.96 -18.52
C ARG A 467 -11.31 5.17 -17.01
N MET A 468 -10.16 4.93 -16.37
CA MET A 468 -10.03 5.08 -14.91
C MET A 468 -10.31 6.52 -14.47
N VAL A 469 -9.73 7.52 -15.14
CA VAL A 469 -9.95 8.93 -14.81
C VAL A 469 -11.41 9.35 -15.07
N GLN A 470 -12.00 8.91 -16.19
CA GLN A 470 -13.39 9.19 -16.52
C GLN A 470 -14.38 8.53 -15.55
N TRP A 471 -14.10 7.29 -15.12
CA TRP A 471 -14.95 6.53 -14.22
C TRP A 471 -14.92 7.08 -12.79
N LEU A 472 -13.74 7.40 -12.27
CA LEU A 472 -13.60 7.94 -10.92
C LEU A 472 -14.15 9.36 -10.81
N GLY A 473 -13.92 10.21 -11.82
CA GLY A 473 -14.43 11.58 -11.81
C GLY A 473 -14.09 12.35 -10.52
N ASP A 474 -15.11 12.87 -9.85
CA ASP A 474 -15.01 13.58 -8.56
C ASP A 474 -14.92 12.62 -7.34
N ARG A 475 -15.00 11.31 -7.55
CA ARG A 475 -15.00 10.27 -6.49
C ARG A 475 -13.61 9.71 -6.20
N GLN A 476 -12.55 10.42 -6.58
CA GLN A 476 -11.18 10.00 -6.33
C GLN A 476 -10.95 9.74 -4.83
N PRO A 477 -10.24 8.67 -4.45
CA PRO A 477 -10.10 8.28 -3.04
C PRO A 477 -9.17 9.21 -2.26
N THR A 478 -8.12 9.75 -2.90
CA THR A 478 -7.12 10.60 -2.25
C THR A 478 -7.61 12.05 -2.18
N SER A 479 -7.71 12.61 -0.97
CA SER A 479 -8.11 14.03 -0.77
C SER A 479 -6.93 14.95 -0.99
N VAL A 480 -7.08 16.01 -1.80
CA VAL A 480 -6.01 17.00 -1.99
C VAL A 480 -5.71 17.76 -0.71
N VAL A 481 -6.75 18.09 0.07
CA VAL A 481 -6.59 18.84 1.33
C VAL A 481 -5.84 18.01 2.36
N LYS A 482 -6.18 16.73 2.51
CA LYS A 482 -5.46 15.83 3.43
C LYS A 482 -4.04 15.55 2.96
N SER A 483 -3.83 15.40 1.65
CA SER A 483 -2.50 15.26 1.06
C SER A 483 -1.64 16.50 1.30
N ALA A 484 -2.18 17.70 1.10
CA ALA A 484 -1.49 18.96 1.36
C ALA A 484 -1.07 19.07 2.83
N GLU A 485 -1.95 18.68 3.76
CA GLU A 485 -1.63 18.67 5.19
C GLU A 485 -0.47 17.71 5.52
N LEU A 486 -0.47 16.49 4.99
CA LEU A 486 0.65 15.54 5.20
C LEU A 486 1.96 16.03 4.57
N VAL A 487 1.89 16.70 3.41
CA VAL A 487 3.07 17.27 2.75
C VAL A 487 3.58 18.50 3.50
N TRP A 488 2.69 19.30 4.09
CA TRP A 488 3.09 20.38 5.00
C TRP A 488 3.83 19.80 6.22
N GLN A 489 3.29 18.75 6.84
CA GLN A 489 3.96 18.06 7.95
C GLN A 489 5.33 17.50 7.55
N LEU A 490 5.50 17.00 6.32
CA LEU A 490 6.81 16.58 5.80
C LEU A 490 7.81 17.74 5.74
N GLY A 491 7.35 18.97 5.55
CA GLY A 491 8.21 20.14 5.60
C GLY A 491 8.77 20.42 7.00
N HIS A 492 8.00 20.10 8.03
CA HIS A 492 8.30 20.40 9.43
C HIS A 492 8.81 19.21 10.25
N CYS A 493 8.78 17.98 9.70
CA CYS A 493 9.20 16.78 10.43
C CYS A 493 10.74 16.63 10.48
N SER A 494 11.25 16.07 11.57
CA SER A 494 12.71 15.90 11.76
C SER A 494 13.28 14.78 10.88
N PHE A 495 12.54 13.69 10.69
CA PHE A 495 13.01 12.48 9.99
C PHE A 495 12.12 12.14 8.79
N PRO A 496 12.20 12.91 7.69
CA PRO A 496 11.39 12.64 6.51
C PRO A 496 11.78 11.30 5.84
N PRO A 497 10.81 10.54 5.32
CA PRO A 497 11.11 9.38 4.48
C PRO A 497 11.58 9.84 3.09
N LEU A 498 12.26 8.93 2.36
CA LEU A 498 12.55 9.14 0.94
C LEU A 498 11.27 9.14 0.09
N ARG A 499 10.28 8.30 0.41
CA ARG A 499 9.00 8.21 -0.33
C ARG A 499 7.81 8.40 0.59
N LEU A 500 6.83 9.18 0.16
CA LEU A 500 5.50 9.27 0.78
C LEU A 500 4.43 8.91 -0.25
N LEU A 501 3.82 7.72 -0.06
CA LEU A 501 2.69 7.25 -0.86
C LEU A 501 1.39 7.88 -0.35
N LEU A 502 0.62 8.53 -1.23
CA LEU A 502 -0.63 9.20 -0.85
C LEU A 502 -1.85 8.56 -1.53
N GLY A 503 -2.60 7.81 -0.73
CA GLY A 503 -3.84 7.12 -1.13
C GLY A 503 -3.70 5.60 -1.22
N SER A 504 -4.77 4.87 -0.90
CA SER A 504 -4.76 3.41 -0.89
C SER A 504 -4.36 2.81 -2.23
N PHE A 505 -4.83 3.39 -3.34
CA PHE A 505 -4.48 2.94 -4.69
C PHE A 505 -2.97 3.01 -4.95
N ALA A 506 -2.30 4.07 -4.50
CA ALA A 506 -0.85 4.22 -4.66
C ALA A 506 -0.10 3.13 -3.86
N VAL A 507 -0.48 2.97 -2.59
CA VAL A 507 0.12 1.99 -1.67
C VAL A 507 -0.03 0.56 -2.19
N GLU A 508 -1.25 0.18 -2.58
CA GLU A 508 -1.55 -1.17 -3.07
C GLU A 508 -0.85 -1.45 -4.39
N SER A 509 -0.92 -0.54 -5.36
CA SER A 509 -0.35 -0.75 -6.69
C SER A 509 1.18 -0.85 -6.68
N ILE A 510 1.85 -0.02 -5.86
CA ILE A 510 3.31 -0.07 -5.73
C ILE A 510 3.74 -1.34 -5.01
N ARG A 511 3.04 -1.73 -3.93
CA ARG A 511 3.32 -2.99 -3.23
C ARG A 511 3.25 -4.19 -4.17
N ASP A 512 2.19 -4.29 -4.96
CA ASP A 512 2.02 -5.39 -5.89
C ASP A 512 3.07 -5.38 -7.00
N ARG A 513 3.42 -4.19 -7.52
CA ARG A 513 4.50 -4.04 -8.49
C ARG A 513 5.85 -4.50 -7.95
N LEU A 514 6.19 -4.15 -6.71
CA LEU A 514 7.45 -4.53 -6.07
C LEU A 514 7.53 -6.04 -5.87
N ARG A 515 6.43 -6.68 -5.46
CA ARG A 515 6.35 -8.16 -5.39
C ARG A 515 6.65 -8.80 -6.73
N CYS A 516 6.03 -8.33 -7.81
CA CYS A 516 6.30 -8.88 -9.14
C CYS A 516 7.76 -8.69 -9.58
N VAL A 517 8.44 -7.58 -9.20
CA VAL A 517 9.86 -7.41 -9.53
C VAL A 517 10.76 -8.34 -8.72
N ILE A 518 10.41 -8.59 -7.46
CA ILE A 518 11.14 -9.55 -6.62
C ILE A 518 10.98 -10.95 -7.20
N GLU A 519 9.74 -11.36 -7.51
CA GLU A 519 9.43 -12.65 -8.14
C GLU A 519 10.19 -12.84 -9.45
N GLU A 520 10.16 -11.83 -10.35
CA GLU A 520 10.90 -11.86 -11.59
C GLU A 520 12.41 -11.95 -11.35
N GLY A 521 12.97 -11.17 -10.41
CA GLY A 521 14.39 -11.24 -10.07
C GLY A 521 14.83 -12.63 -9.59
N GLU A 522 14.01 -13.28 -8.76
CA GLU A 522 14.29 -14.63 -8.25
C GLU A 522 14.17 -15.69 -9.35
N ASP A 523 13.20 -15.59 -10.26
CA ASP A 523 13.02 -16.53 -11.38
C ASP A 523 14.27 -16.60 -12.28
N TRP A 524 14.99 -15.48 -12.42
CA TRP A 524 16.19 -15.37 -13.26
C TRP A 524 17.50 -15.38 -12.45
N ARG A 525 17.46 -15.66 -11.14
CA ARG A 525 18.62 -15.57 -10.25
C ARG A 525 19.80 -16.40 -10.72
N GLU A 526 19.56 -17.62 -11.21
CA GLU A 526 20.59 -18.56 -11.67
C GLU A 526 21.35 -18.10 -12.93
N LEU A 527 20.95 -16.99 -13.57
CA LEU A 527 21.69 -16.37 -14.67
C LEU A 527 22.81 -15.43 -14.21
N ASN A 528 23.08 -15.33 -12.90
CA ASN A 528 24.28 -14.67 -12.41
C ASN A 528 25.49 -15.60 -12.66
N TRP A 529 26.40 -15.20 -13.56
CA TRP A 529 27.69 -15.88 -13.67
C TRP A 529 28.64 -15.25 -12.64
N PRO A 530 29.20 -16.01 -11.70
CA PRO A 530 30.33 -15.52 -10.93
C PRO A 530 31.46 -15.14 -11.90
N SER A 531 32.13 -14.01 -11.63
CA SER A 531 33.34 -13.68 -12.38
C SER A 531 34.34 -14.82 -12.26
N GLU A 532 35.01 -15.19 -13.35
CA GLU A 532 36.15 -16.11 -13.31
C GLU A 532 37.29 -15.48 -12.49
N GLU A 533 37.20 -15.57 -11.18
CA GLU A 533 38.36 -15.47 -10.31
C GLU A 533 39.03 -16.85 -10.26
N SER A 534 40.33 -16.83 -10.52
CA SER A 534 41.22 -17.98 -10.66
C SER A 534 40.93 -19.12 -9.67
N PRO A 535 40.97 -20.39 -10.10
CA PRO A 535 40.77 -21.51 -9.20
C PRO A 535 41.95 -21.60 -8.21
N GLY A 536 41.69 -21.27 -6.95
CA GLY A 536 42.55 -21.56 -5.80
C GLY A 536 43.04 -20.32 -5.05
N ALA A 537 42.39 -20.01 -3.93
CA ALA A 537 42.97 -19.45 -2.68
C ALA A 537 42.01 -18.56 -1.84
N GLY A 538 40.70 -18.52 -2.13
CA GLY A 538 39.73 -17.72 -1.35
C GLY A 538 39.03 -18.47 -0.22
N ASP A 539 38.33 -19.56 -0.56
CA ASP A 539 37.36 -20.17 0.37
C ASP A 539 37.96 -21.01 1.51
N GLU A 540 39.24 -21.37 1.46
CA GLU A 540 39.90 -22.08 2.56
C GLU A 540 40.53 -21.14 3.61
N LYS A 541 40.55 -19.83 3.38
CA LYS A 541 41.12 -18.87 4.33
C LYS A 541 40.10 -18.30 5.30
N GLU A 542 38.89 -17.98 4.86
CA GLU A 542 37.85 -17.44 5.76
C GLU A 542 37.36 -18.51 6.75
N GLU A 543 37.21 -19.77 6.34
CA GLU A 543 36.88 -20.87 7.28
C GLU A 543 38.01 -21.24 8.25
N LYS A 544 39.27 -20.87 7.94
CA LYS A 544 40.41 -21.09 8.85
C LYS A 544 40.64 -19.94 9.81
N GLU A 545 40.43 -18.70 9.37
CA GLU A 545 40.55 -17.53 10.25
C GLU A 545 39.39 -17.48 11.26
N GLU A 546 38.16 -17.85 10.89
CA GLU A 546 37.05 -17.98 11.87
C GLU A 546 37.26 -19.13 12.85
N LYS A 547 37.86 -20.26 12.43
CA LYS A 547 38.17 -21.37 13.34
C LYS A 547 39.34 -21.07 14.29
N GLU A 548 40.36 -20.34 13.84
CA GLU A 548 41.49 -19.96 14.71
C GLU A 548 41.14 -18.82 15.69
N GLU A 549 40.14 -17.98 15.40
CA GLU A 549 39.59 -17.02 16.38
C GLU A 549 38.67 -17.70 17.40
N LEU A 550 37.83 -18.66 16.98
CA LEU A 550 36.98 -19.43 17.89
C LEU A 550 37.76 -20.35 18.85
N ASP A 551 38.85 -20.97 18.37
CA ASP A 551 39.70 -21.83 19.22
C ASP A 551 40.58 -21.01 20.20
N ARG A 552 40.86 -19.72 19.93
CA ARG A 552 41.59 -18.83 20.86
C ARG A 552 40.72 -18.29 21.99
N ASP A 553 39.43 -18.11 21.74
CA ASP A 553 38.50 -17.63 22.76
C ASP A 553 38.05 -18.76 23.71
N GLU A 554 38.10 -20.03 23.27
CA GLU A 554 37.81 -21.18 24.15
C GLU A 554 38.99 -21.58 25.06
N GLU A 555 40.26 -21.40 24.64
CA GLU A 555 41.42 -21.68 25.53
C GLU A 555 41.69 -20.57 26.56
N ALA A 556 41.10 -19.37 26.42
CA ALA A 556 41.31 -18.27 27.36
C ALA A 556 40.36 -18.28 28.57
N ASP A 557 39.27 -19.08 28.54
CA ASP A 557 38.25 -19.10 29.60
C ASP A 557 38.39 -20.28 30.59
N ASP A 558 39.26 -21.26 30.29
CA ASP A 558 39.51 -22.43 31.16
C ASP A 558 40.67 -22.24 32.17
N ASP A 559 41.48 -21.18 32.04
CA ASP A 559 42.67 -20.95 32.88
C ASP A 559 42.44 -20.03 34.11
N VAL A 560 41.19 -19.71 34.47
CA VAL A 560 40.89 -18.80 35.62
C VAL A 560 40.15 -19.46 36.80
N LYS A 561 39.94 -20.79 36.82
CA LYS A 561 39.13 -21.41 37.90
C LYS A 561 39.66 -22.67 38.58
N VAL A 562 40.96 -22.85 38.83
CA VAL A 562 41.37 -23.75 39.94
C VAL A 562 42.69 -23.30 40.59
N GLU A 563 42.63 -22.43 41.60
CA GLU A 563 43.56 -22.51 42.74
C GLU A 563 42.99 -21.75 43.96
N THR A 564 42.20 -22.45 44.77
CA THR A 564 42.07 -22.14 46.20
C THR A 564 42.07 -23.43 47.02
N THR A 565 43.11 -23.54 47.85
CA THR A 565 43.22 -24.25 49.14
C THR A 565 43.60 -25.74 49.20
N ASN A 566 44.92 -25.96 49.35
CA ASN A 566 45.64 -26.65 50.44
C ASN A 566 45.00 -27.88 51.13
N SER A 567 45.62 -29.06 50.97
CA SER A 567 46.36 -29.82 52.02
C SER A 567 46.91 -31.13 51.46
#